data_AF-A0A8H4PZ22-F1
#
_entry.id   AF-A0A8H4PZ22-F1
#
_cell.length_a   1.000
_cell.length_b   1.000
_cell.length_c   1.000
_cell.angle_alpha   90.00
_cell.angle_beta   90.00
_cell.angle_gamma   90.00
#
_symmetry.space_group_name_H-M   'P 1'
#
loop_
_entity.id
_entity.type
_entity.pdbx_description
1 polymer ?
#
loop_
_entity_poly.entity_id
_entity_poly.type
_entity_poly.pdbx_seq_one_letter_code
_entity_poly.pdbx_strand_id
1 'polypeptide(L)'
;MADETQVGGAKSSTGLKQGLLDALSRIQTSGSFASFAGLKKPPPAGLVVDGIGAVTMPLSQSQAAQLVAAARQAPYGKGSETIVDTSVRNTWELDATRFSFEDPAWPGYLESLCRLVGQRLGIDPPIRAEPYKMLLYEKGAMFKPHTDTEKIPNMFGTLVIASHRHTKGETW
;
A
#
# COMPACT_ATOMS: atom_id res chain seq x y z
N MET A 1 -23.48 51.60 -45.48
CA MET A 1 -24.24 50.82 -44.47
C MET A 1 -23.67 49.43 -44.45
N ALA A 2 -23.59 48.86 -43.25
CA ALA A 2 -23.02 47.58 -42.80
C ALA A 2 -23.13 46.41 -43.80
N ASP A 3 -22.26 45.40 -43.80
CA ASP A 3 -22.03 44.53 -42.64
C ASP A 3 -20.72 43.72 -42.81
N GLU A 4 -19.78 43.92 -41.88
CA GLU A 4 -18.62 43.04 -41.70
C GLU A 4 -19.05 41.88 -40.80
N THR A 5 -19.33 40.73 -41.39
CA THR A 5 -19.63 39.51 -40.64
C THR A 5 -18.36 39.00 -39.97
N GLN A 6 -18.32 39.21 -38.66
CA GLN A 6 -17.25 38.84 -37.75
C GLN A 6 -16.98 37.33 -37.78
N VAL A 7 -15.74 36.97 -38.09
CA VAL A 7 -15.22 35.60 -38.09
C VAL A 7 -15.36 34.99 -36.69
N GLY A 8 -16.05 33.85 -36.61
CA GLY A 8 -16.24 33.08 -35.39
C GLY A 8 -14.90 32.76 -34.72
N GLY A 9 -14.65 33.42 -33.59
CA GLY A 9 -13.47 33.20 -32.77
C GLY A 9 -13.40 31.75 -32.30
N ALA A 10 -12.26 31.12 -32.54
CA ALA A 10 -11.93 29.82 -31.98
C ALA A 10 -12.17 29.85 -30.46
N LYS A 11 -13.13 29.04 -29.97
CA LYS A 11 -13.28 28.80 -28.52
C LYS A 11 -11.93 28.34 -28.02
N SER A 12 -11.25 29.20 -27.26
CA SER A 12 -9.87 28.96 -26.85
C SER A 12 -9.81 27.67 -26.04
N SER A 13 -8.90 26.77 -26.39
CA SER A 13 -8.63 25.53 -25.65
C SER A 13 -8.37 25.78 -24.16
N THR A 14 -7.92 26.99 -23.83
CA THR A 14 -7.76 27.53 -22.47
C THR A 14 -9.07 27.53 -21.67
N GLY A 15 -10.20 27.91 -22.28
CA GLY A 15 -11.50 27.97 -21.60
C GLY A 15 -12.06 26.59 -21.23
N LEU A 16 -11.88 25.60 -22.11
CA LEU A 16 -12.27 24.21 -21.83
C LEU A 16 -11.38 23.60 -20.73
N LYS A 17 -10.06 23.84 -20.79
CA LYS A 17 -9.12 23.37 -19.77
C LYS A 17 -9.43 23.97 -18.39
N GLN A 18 -9.66 25.28 -18.33
CA GLN A 18 -10.01 25.93 -17.07
C GLN A 18 -11.37 25.46 -16.55
N GLY A 19 -12.37 25.36 -17.43
CA GLY A 19 -13.68 24.84 -17.04
C GLY A 19 -13.64 23.40 -16.51
N LEU A 20 -12.78 22.55 -17.07
CA LEU A 20 -12.55 21.20 -16.57
C LEU A 20 -11.88 21.20 -15.19
N LEU A 21 -10.83 22.01 -14.98
CA LEU A 21 -10.17 22.14 -13.68
C LEU A 21 -11.11 22.71 -12.61
N ASP A 22 -11.95 23.67 -12.97
CA ASP A 22 -12.96 24.25 -12.09
C ASP A 22 -14.05 23.21 -11.74
N ALA A 23 -14.44 22.37 -12.68
CA ALA A 23 -15.37 21.26 -12.42
C ALA A 23 -14.76 20.22 -11.49
N LEU A 24 -13.50 19.82 -11.74
CA LEU A 24 -12.78 18.85 -10.90
C LEU A 24 -12.54 19.38 -9.48
N SER A 25 -12.22 20.67 -9.33
CA SER A 25 -11.98 21.27 -8.00
C SER A 25 -13.25 21.40 -7.14
N ARG A 26 -14.44 21.34 -7.75
CA ARG A 26 -15.73 21.32 -7.04
C ARG A 26 -16.15 19.94 -6.57
N ILE A 27 -15.46 18.88 -6.99
CA ILE A 27 -15.76 17.51 -6.55
C ILE A 27 -15.39 17.42 -5.05
N GLN A 28 -16.42 17.21 -4.22
CA GLN A 28 -16.24 16.89 -2.81
C GLN A 28 -16.07 15.38 -2.66
N THR A 29 -14.98 14.95 -2.01
CA THR A 29 -14.77 13.54 -1.69
C THR A 29 -15.20 13.28 -0.25
N SER A 30 -15.81 12.11 0.00
CA SER A 30 -16.21 11.67 1.34
C SER A 30 -15.03 11.22 2.20
N GLY A 31 -13.84 11.09 1.62
CA GLY A 31 -12.62 10.68 2.31
C GLY A 31 -11.34 10.99 1.54
N SER A 32 -10.22 10.52 2.10
CA SER A 32 -8.88 10.69 1.54
C SER A 32 -8.52 9.55 0.59
N PHE A 33 -7.67 9.81 -0.42
CA PHE A 33 -7.16 8.76 -1.31
C PHE A 33 -6.28 7.72 -0.57
N ALA A 34 -5.52 8.16 0.43
CA ALA A 34 -4.66 7.31 1.25
C ALA A 34 -4.68 7.79 2.71
N SER A 35 -4.36 6.89 3.65
CA SER A 35 -4.32 7.19 5.08
C SER A 35 -3.12 6.52 5.74
N PHE A 36 -2.46 7.26 6.63
CA PHE A 36 -1.35 6.79 7.45
C PHE A 36 -1.61 7.15 8.92
N ALA A 37 -1.26 6.25 9.84
CA ALA A 37 -1.32 6.52 11.27
C ALA A 37 -0.34 5.64 12.04
N GLY A 38 0.21 6.19 13.12
CA GLY A 38 0.84 5.38 14.15
C GLY A 38 -0.23 4.61 14.94
N LEU A 39 0.03 3.35 15.22
CA LEU A 39 -0.84 2.53 16.05
C LEU A 39 -0.66 2.95 17.52
N LYS A 40 -1.78 3.24 18.21
CA LYS A 40 -1.76 3.66 19.63
C LYS A 40 -1.36 2.53 20.58
N LYS A 41 -1.63 1.29 20.19
CA LYS A 41 -1.27 0.06 20.88
C LYS A 41 -0.50 -0.82 19.91
N PRO A 42 0.46 -1.65 20.39
CA PRO A 42 1.07 -2.65 19.54
C PRO A 42 0.00 -3.58 18.96
N PRO A 43 0.18 -4.10 17.73
CA PRO A 43 -0.64 -5.19 17.22
C PRO A 43 -0.61 -6.41 18.15
N PRO A 44 -1.59 -7.32 18.05
CA PRO A 44 -1.54 -8.62 18.71
C PRO A 44 -0.23 -9.39 18.37
N ALA A 45 0.17 -10.30 19.25
CA ALA A 45 1.40 -11.09 19.07
C ALA A 45 1.14 -12.30 18.17
N GLY A 46 1.96 -13.35 18.26
CA GLY A 46 1.66 -14.64 17.63
C GLY A 46 1.89 -14.69 16.12
N LEU A 47 2.82 -13.89 15.58
CA LEU A 47 3.33 -14.16 14.23
C LEU A 47 4.15 -15.45 14.26
N VAL A 48 3.78 -16.43 13.46
CA VAL A 48 4.51 -17.71 13.32
C VAL A 48 4.90 -17.89 11.85
N VAL A 49 6.13 -18.32 11.60
CA VAL A 49 6.66 -18.55 10.26
C VAL A 49 7.12 -20.01 10.10
N ASP A 50 6.73 -20.63 9.00
CA ASP A 50 7.05 -22.03 8.72
C ASP A 50 8.57 -22.27 8.69
N GLY A 51 9.02 -23.24 9.48
CA GLY A 51 10.44 -23.59 9.63
C GLY A 51 11.24 -22.67 10.56
N ILE A 52 10.63 -21.61 11.11
CA ILE A 52 11.26 -20.70 12.09
C ILE A 52 10.53 -20.76 13.44
N GLY A 53 9.20 -20.82 13.42
CA GLY A 53 8.36 -20.75 14.61
C GLY A 53 7.96 -19.31 14.94
N ALA A 54 7.75 -19.04 16.24
CA ALA A 54 7.27 -17.75 16.71
C ALA A 54 8.28 -16.62 16.46
N VAL A 55 7.81 -15.55 15.83
CA VAL A 55 8.54 -14.31 15.59
C VAL A 55 8.13 -13.28 16.63
N THR A 56 9.12 -12.78 17.37
CA THR A 56 8.93 -11.79 18.43
C THR A 56 9.26 -10.39 17.93
N MET A 57 8.64 -9.38 18.54
CA MET A 57 8.89 -7.97 18.25
C MET A 57 9.42 -7.26 19.52
N PRO A 58 10.44 -6.38 19.43
CA PRO A 58 11.16 -6.01 18.21
C PRO A 58 11.98 -7.18 17.64
N LEU A 59 12.09 -7.21 16.31
CA LEU A 59 12.74 -8.30 15.58
C LEU A 59 14.24 -8.36 15.93
N SER A 60 14.73 -9.50 16.42
CA SER A 60 16.15 -9.71 16.68
C SER A 60 16.95 -9.90 15.40
N GLN A 61 18.26 -9.61 15.44
CA GLN A 61 19.14 -9.82 14.28
C GLN A 61 19.19 -11.30 13.85
N SER A 62 19.15 -12.23 14.82
CA SER A 62 19.11 -13.67 14.54
C SER A 62 17.82 -14.07 13.82
N GLN A 63 16.65 -13.66 14.31
CA GLN A 63 15.37 -13.93 13.63
C GLN A 63 15.28 -13.23 12.28
N ALA A 64 15.82 -12.01 12.13
CA ALA A 64 15.90 -11.34 10.85
C ALA A 64 16.69 -12.15 9.83
N ALA A 65 17.86 -12.68 10.22
CA ALA A 65 18.67 -13.55 9.35
C ALA A 65 17.95 -14.85 8.99
N GLN A 66 17.24 -15.47 9.94
CA GLN A 66 16.42 -16.66 9.67
C GLN A 66 15.29 -16.36 8.68
N LEU A 67 14.60 -15.23 8.83
CA LEU A 67 13.53 -14.82 7.93
C LEU A 67 14.05 -14.51 6.53
N VAL A 68 15.21 -13.85 6.42
CA VAL A 68 15.87 -13.60 5.13
C VAL A 68 16.27 -14.91 4.46
N ALA A 69 16.87 -15.85 5.20
CA ALA A 69 17.24 -17.15 4.68
C ALA A 69 16.03 -17.99 4.23
N ALA A 70 14.90 -17.81 4.91
CA ALA A 70 13.64 -18.42 4.51
C ALA A 70 13.00 -17.72 3.31
N ALA A 71 13.17 -16.41 3.16
CA ALA A 71 12.50 -15.61 2.14
C ALA A 71 13.07 -15.79 0.72
N ARG A 72 12.34 -15.28 -0.27
CA ARG A 72 12.84 -15.13 -1.65
C ARG A 72 13.06 -13.66 -1.97
N GLN A 73 13.90 -13.38 -2.96
CA GLN A 73 13.96 -12.03 -3.53
C GLN A 73 12.59 -11.66 -4.12
N ALA A 74 12.14 -10.47 -3.78
CA ALA A 74 10.80 -10.03 -4.06
C ALA A 74 10.68 -9.59 -5.53
N PRO A 75 9.89 -10.28 -6.36
CA PRO A 75 9.73 -9.91 -7.75
C PRO A 75 8.89 -8.64 -7.89
N TYR A 76 8.93 -8.00 -9.05
CA TYR A 76 8.03 -6.90 -9.40
C TYR A 76 7.38 -7.16 -10.75
N GLY A 77 6.21 -6.55 -10.96
CA GLY A 77 5.49 -6.62 -12.22
C GLY A 77 6.09 -5.66 -13.26
N LYS A 78 6.28 -6.15 -14.49
CA LYS A 78 6.64 -5.33 -15.65
C LYS A 78 5.65 -5.66 -16.78
N GLY A 79 4.56 -4.90 -16.86
CA GLY A 79 3.44 -5.25 -17.73
C GLY A 79 2.79 -6.55 -17.27
N SER A 80 2.74 -7.56 -18.14
CA SER A 80 2.24 -8.91 -17.82
C SER A 80 3.28 -9.84 -17.19
N GLU A 81 4.54 -9.43 -17.10
CA GLU A 81 5.64 -10.28 -16.61
C GLU A 81 5.93 -10.05 -15.11
N THR A 82 6.40 -11.09 -14.44
CA THR A 82 6.89 -11.03 -13.05
C THR A 82 8.40 -11.29 -13.07
N ILE A 83 9.22 -10.29 -12.75
CA ILE A 83 10.68 -10.31 -12.91
C ILE A 83 11.37 -9.97 -11.58
N VAL A 84 12.54 -10.54 -11.32
CA VAL A 84 13.43 -10.13 -10.22
C VAL A 84 14.52 -9.22 -10.79
N ASP A 85 14.54 -7.95 -10.37
CA ASP A 85 15.59 -6.96 -10.70
C ASP A 85 15.91 -6.14 -9.45
N THR A 86 17.09 -6.37 -8.90
CA THR A 86 17.54 -5.72 -7.66
C THR A 86 17.82 -4.23 -7.82
N SER A 87 17.92 -3.71 -9.05
CA SER A 87 17.99 -2.27 -9.33
C SER A 87 16.62 -1.56 -9.24
N VAL A 88 15.54 -2.33 -9.20
CA VAL A 88 14.15 -1.85 -9.07
C VAL A 88 13.59 -2.16 -7.70
N ARG A 89 13.88 -3.37 -7.19
CA ARG A 89 13.40 -3.89 -5.90
C ARG A 89 14.41 -4.87 -5.32
N ASN A 90 15.08 -4.49 -4.24
CA ASN A 90 16.00 -5.34 -3.47
C ASN A 90 15.42 -5.58 -2.07
N THR A 91 14.28 -6.27 -2.03
CA THR A 91 13.55 -6.59 -0.80
C THR A 91 13.34 -8.10 -0.74
N TRP A 92 13.27 -8.67 0.45
CA TRP A 92 12.92 -10.06 0.64
C TRP A 92 11.41 -10.19 0.88
N GLU A 93 10.78 -11.24 0.37
CA GLU A 93 9.37 -11.52 0.65
C GLU A 93 9.10 -12.98 1.04
N LEU A 94 8.13 -13.14 1.95
CA LEU A 94 7.50 -14.40 2.30
C LEU A 94 6.04 -14.35 1.84
N ASP A 95 5.60 -15.43 1.20
CA ASP A 95 4.22 -15.61 0.76
C ASP A 95 3.28 -15.83 1.96
N ALA A 96 2.01 -15.41 1.86
CA ALA A 96 1.01 -15.58 2.91
C ALA A 96 0.81 -17.04 3.36
N THR A 97 1.11 -18.02 2.51
CA THR A 97 1.05 -19.44 2.86
C THR A 97 2.13 -19.88 3.86
N ARG A 98 3.14 -19.05 4.11
CA ARG A 98 4.32 -19.39 4.92
C ARG A 98 4.32 -18.81 6.32
N PHE A 99 3.27 -18.09 6.68
CA PHE A 99 3.15 -17.49 7.99
C PHE A 99 1.69 -17.41 8.42
N SER A 100 1.50 -17.41 9.73
CA SER A 100 0.19 -17.31 10.36
C SER A 100 0.22 -16.32 11.52
N PHE A 101 -0.98 -15.92 11.93
CA PHE A 101 -1.23 -15.06 13.07
C PHE A 101 -2.06 -15.85 14.09
N GLU A 102 -1.39 -16.39 15.11
CA GLU A 102 -1.98 -17.36 16.05
C GLU A 102 -2.65 -16.72 17.26
N ASP A 103 -2.43 -15.43 17.51
CA ASP A 103 -3.12 -14.72 18.59
C ASP A 103 -4.61 -14.51 18.22
N PRO A 104 -5.57 -15.02 19.01
CA PRO A 104 -7.00 -14.93 18.70
C PRO A 104 -7.54 -13.50 18.70
N ALA A 105 -6.76 -12.50 19.14
CA ALA A 105 -7.13 -11.08 19.04
C ALA A 105 -7.02 -10.51 17.61
N TRP A 106 -6.31 -11.18 16.69
CA TRP A 106 -6.09 -10.69 15.32
C TRP A 106 -7.36 -10.40 14.52
N PRO A 107 -8.39 -11.27 14.47
CA PRO A 107 -9.60 -11.01 13.71
C PRO A 107 -10.30 -9.70 14.13
N GLY A 108 -10.53 -9.51 15.44
CA GLY A 108 -11.16 -8.29 15.95
C GLY A 108 -10.29 -7.03 15.78
N TYR A 109 -8.97 -7.20 15.85
CA TYR A 109 -8.01 -6.13 15.57
C TYR A 109 -8.06 -5.67 14.10
N LEU A 110 -8.04 -6.62 13.15
CA LEU A 110 -8.14 -6.34 11.72
C LEU A 110 -9.51 -5.74 11.34
N GLU A 111 -10.60 -6.22 11.93
CA GLU A 111 -11.93 -5.64 11.74
C GLU A 111 -11.97 -4.16 12.17
N SER A 112 -11.40 -3.86 13.35
CA SER A 112 -11.31 -2.50 13.87
C SER A 112 -10.44 -1.59 12.99
N LEU A 113 -9.32 -2.12 12.46
CA LEU A 113 -8.49 -1.40 11.50
C LEU A 113 -9.22 -1.15 10.17
N CYS A 114 -9.91 -2.15 9.62
CA CYS A 114 -10.65 -2.01 8.37
C CYS A 114 -11.77 -0.97 8.50
N ARG A 115 -12.46 -0.93 9.64
CA ARG A 115 -13.47 0.11 9.94
C ARG A 115 -12.84 1.51 9.98
N LEU A 116 -11.70 1.67 10.66
CA LEU A 116 -10.99 2.94 10.73
C LEU A 116 -10.52 3.39 9.33
N VAL A 117 -9.99 2.47 8.52
CA VAL A 117 -9.57 2.75 7.15
C VAL A 117 -10.77 3.16 6.29
N GLY A 118 -11.88 2.42 6.34
CA GLY A 118 -13.12 2.76 5.63
C GLY A 118 -13.60 4.18 5.93
N GLN A 119 -13.67 4.54 7.21
CA GLN A 119 -14.04 5.91 7.63
C GLN A 119 -13.11 6.99 7.04
N ARG A 120 -11.80 6.73 6.98
CA ARG A 120 -10.83 7.70 6.46
C ARG A 120 -10.82 7.80 4.94
N LEU A 121 -11.06 6.69 4.26
CA LEU A 121 -11.14 6.63 2.80
C LEU A 121 -12.53 7.02 2.27
N GLY A 122 -13.52 7.19 3.15
CA GLY A 122 -14.90 7.51 2.77
C GLY A 122 -15.60 6.31 2.12
N ILE A 123 -15.23 5.08 2.52
CA ILE A 123 -15.74 3.81 2.02
C ILE A 123 -16.64 3.18 3.09
N ASP A 124 -17.86 2.85 2.70
CA ASP A 124 -18.82 2.18 3.58
C ASP A 124 -18.46 0.69 3.75
N PRO A 125 -18.42 0.17 5.00
CA PRO A 125 -18.20 -1.24 5.27
C PRO A 125 -19.30 -2.15 4.66
N PRO A 126 -19.05 -3.47 4.49
CA PRO A 126 -17.93 -4.23 5.05
C PRO A 126 -16.64 -4.13 4.21
N ILE A 127 -15.51 -3.91 4.90
CA ILE A 127 -14.16 -4.01 4.35
C ILE A 127 -13.46 -5.15 5.07
N ARG A 128 -12.77 -6.01 4.31
CA ARG A 128 -11.92 -7.08 4.84
C ARG A 128 -10.51 -6.94 4.30
N ALA A 129 -9.55 -7.41 5.09
CA ALA A 129 -8.16 -7.53 4.69
C ALA A 129 -7.77 -9.01 4.68
N GLU A 130 -7.07 -9.43 3.62
CA GLU A 130 -6.53 -10.79 3.48
C GLU A 130 -5.00 -10.69 3.49
N PRO A 131 -4.28 -11.52 4.27
CA PRO A 131 -2.83 -11.58 4.21
C PRO A 131 -2.36 -11.91 2.79
N TYR A 132 -1.43 -11.12 2.26
CA TYR A 132 -0.87 -11.34 0.92
C TYR A 132 0.60 -11.76 0.97
N LYS A 133 1.45 -10.95 1.60
CA LYS A 133 2.87 -11.23 1.76
C LYS A 133 3.46 -10.43 2.90
N MET A 134 4.55 -10.95 3.47
CA MET A 134 5.39 -10.24 4.42
C MET A 134 6.66 -9.79 3.71
N LEU A 135 7.06 -8.54 3.90
CA LEU A 135 8.26 -7.95 3.32
C LEU A 135 9.31 -7.69 4.38
N LEU A 136 10.56 -8.03 4.08
CA LEU A 136 11.72 -7.69 4.90
C LEU A 136 12.62 -6.74 4.13
N TYR A 137 12.81 -5.56 4.69
CA TYR A 137 13.70 -4.53 4.18
C TYR A 137 14.99 -4.55 5.00
N GLU A 138 16.09 -4.92 4.35
CA GLU A 138 17.42 -4.73 4.91
C GLU A 138 17.87 -3.28 4.74
N LYS A 139 18.97 -2.92 5.40
CA LYS A 139 19.57 -1.59 5.22
C LYS A 139 19.92 -1.37 3.74
N GLY A 140 19.42 -0.28 3.16
CA GLY A 140 19.60 0.05 1.74
C GLY A 140 18.63 -0.65 0.80
N ALA A 141 17.67 -1.42 1.32
CA ALA A 141 16.55 -1.92 0.52
C ALA A 141 15.68 -0.77 0.03
N MET A 142 15.25 -0.86 -1.22
CA MET A 142 14.46 0.12 -1.93
C MET A 142 13.39 -0.57 -2.77
N PHE A 143 12.33 0.17 -3.05
CA PHE A 143 11.36 -0.19 -4.07
C PHE A 143 10.95 1.10 -4.78
N LYS A 144 11.12 1.13 -6.11
CA LYS A 144 10.73 2.30 -6.90
C LYS A 144 9.22 2.57 -6.80
N PRO A 145 8.79 3.84 -6.98
CA PRO A 145 7.37 4.18 -7.04
C PRO A 145 6.63 3.28 -8.04
N HIS A 146 5.51 2.72 -7.61
CA HIS A 146 4.66 1.83 -8.40
C HIS A 146 3.22 1.96 -7.93
N THR A 147 2.31 1.47 -8.76
CA THR A 147 0.90 1.31 -8.42
C THR A 147 0.66 -0.16 -8.12
N ASP A 148 0.08 -0.45 -6.96
CA ASP A 148 -0.38 -1.81 -6.67
C ASP A 148 -1.47 -2.20 -7.64
N THR A 149 -1.41 -3.44 -8.14
CA THR A 149 -2.49 -4.01 -8.95
C THR A 149 -3.43 -4.80 -8.07
N GLU A 150 -4.68 -4.90 -8.51
CA GLU A 150 -5.67 -5.80 -7.93
C GLU A 150 -5.12 -7.24 -7.88
N LYS A 151 -5.20 -7.88 -6.71
CA LYS A 151 -4.73 -9.28 -6.48
C LYS A 151 -5.88 -10.25 -6.23
N ILE A 152 -7.01 -9.74 -5.77
CA ILE A 152 -8.25 -10.48 -5.53
C ILE A 152 -9.43 -9.63 -6.04
N PRO A 153 -10.54 -10.24 -6.49
CA PRO A 153 -11.69 -9.48 -6.97
C PRO A 153 -12.20 -8.48 -5.93
N ASN A 154 -12.43 -7.25 -6.39
CA ASN A 154 -12.88 -6.09 -5.61
C ASN A 154 -11.83 -5.55 -4.63
N MET A 155 -10.53 -5.84 -4.85
CA MET A 155 -9.47 -5.16 -4.10
C MET A 155 -9.36 -3.72 -4.57
N PHE A 156 -9.54 -2.78 -3.64
CA PHE A 156 -9.44 -1.34 -3.90
C PHE A 156 -8.19 -0.70 -3.28
N GLY A 157 -7.40 -1.44 -2.50
CA GLY A 157 -6.21 -0.92 -1.85
C GLY A 157 -5.44 -1.94 -1.04
N THR A 158 -4.29 -1.50 -0.52
CA THR A 158 -3.36 -2.32 0.26
C THR A 158 -3.28 -1.78 1.70
N LEU A 159 -3.48 -2.65 2.70
CA LEU A 159 -3.23 -2.35 4.10
C LEU A 159 -1.82 -2.81 4.49
N VAL A 160 -0.97 -1.88 4.91
CA VAL A 160 0.39 -2.17 5.39
C VAL A 160 0.45 -1.97 6.90
N ILE A 161 0.86 -3.00 7.64
CA ILE A 161 1.16 -2.93 9.07
C ILE A 161 2.67 -3.10 9.24
N ALA A 162 3.35 -2.06 9.72
CA ALA A 162 4.80 -2.05 9.92
C ALA A 162 5.15 -2.12 11.42
N SER A 163 6.10 -2.98 11.78
CA SER A 163 6.56 -3.16 13.18
C SER A 163 7.49 -2.04 13.67
N HIS A 164 8.03 -1.24 12.76
CA HIS A 164 8.94 -0.14 13.05
C HIS A 164 8.51 1.10 12.28
N ARG A 165 8.77 2.28 12.86
CA ARG A 165 8.67 3.54 12.12
C ARG A 165 9.76 3.54 11.05
N HIS A 166 9.37 3.59 9.79
CA HIS A 166 10.24 4.09 8.73
C HIS A 166 10.61 5.54 9.06
N THR A 167 11.82 5.78 9.60
CA THR A 167 12.55 6.99 9.25
C THR A 167 12.85 6.86 7.76
N LYS A 168 12.30 7.79 6.96
CA LYS A 168 12.44 7.84 5.50
C LYS A 168 13.89 7.51 5.11
N GLY A 169 14.08 6.57 4.18
CA GLY A 169 15.05 6.58 3.07
C GLY A 169 16.47 7.13 3.25
N GLU A 170 16.96 7.38 4.45
CA GLU A 170 18.27 7.92 4.73
C GLU A 170 18.84 7.17 5.92
N THR A 171 19.95 6.50 5.65
CA THR A 171 20.79 5.82 6.63
C THR A 171 21.22 6.78 7.73
N TRP A 172 20.82 6.54 8.97
CA TRP A 172 21.67 6.34 10.16
C TRP A 172 20.92 5.46 11.16
#